data_AF-A0A353YHM4-F1
#
_entry.id   AF-A0A353YHM4-F1
#
_cell.length_a   1.000
_cell.length_b   1.000
_cell.length_c   1.000
_cell.angle_alpha   90.00
_cell.angle_beta   90.00
_cell.angle_gamma   90.00
#
_symmetry.space_group_name_H-M   'P 1'
#
loop_
_entity.id
_entity.type
_entity.pdbx_description
1 polymer ?
#
loop_
_entity_poly.entity_id
_entity_poly.type
_entity_poly.pdbx_seq_one_letter_code
_entity_poly.pdbx_strand_id
1 'polypeptide(L)' 'MMQPDLRPMLATLTDKPFDDPGWLFETKWDGFRAVAVAAPGRASLYSRNLNDISKKYPS' A
#
# COMPACT_ATOMS: atom_id res chain seq x y z
N MET A 1 8.98 2.73 17.38
CA MET A 1 8.94 1.65 16.37
C MET A 1 9.85 2.08 15.23
N MET A 2 10.76 1.21 14.77
CA MET A 2 11.56 1.52 13.59
C MET A 2 10.64 1.77 12.40
N GLN A 3 10.94 2.80 11.61
CA GLN A 3 10.30 3.02 10.33
C GLN A 3 10.55 1.77 9.47
N PRO A 4 9.51 1.12 8.93
CA PRO A 4 9.71 -0.02 8.06
C PRO A 4 10.43 0.46 6.79
N ASP A 5 11.56 -0.17 6.44
CA ASP A 5 12.13 -0.03 5.09
C ASP A 5 11.32 -0.89 4.10
N LEU A 6 10.03 -0.59 4.00
CA LEU A 6 9.08 -1.34 3.20
C LEU A 6 8.43 -0.41 2.18
N ARG A 7 9.10 -0.24 1.04
CA ARG A 7 8.56 0.52 -0.09
C ARG A 7 7.48 -0.31 -0.79
N PRO A 8 6.31 0.25 -1.11
CA PRO A 8 5.27 -0.50 -1.80
C PRO A 8 5.72 -0.99 -3.19
N MET A 9 5.47 -2.26 -3.51
CA MET A 9 5.73 -2.84 -4.84
C MET A 9 4.90 -2.13 -5.92
N LEU A 10 5.50 -1.80 -7.07
CA LEU A 10 4.79 -1.18 -8.19
C LEU A 10 4.24 -2.25 -9.16
N ALA A 11 3.09 -1.94 -9.78
CA ALA A 11 2.55 -2.75 -10.86
C ALA A 11 3.23 -2.39 -12.18
N THR A 12 3.39 -3.38 -13.06
CA THR A 12 3.85 -3.18 -14.43
C THR A 12 2.67 -2.88 -15.33
N LEU A 13 2.79 -1.86 -16.18
CA LEU A 13 1.76 -1.54 -17.17
C LEU A 13 1.74 -2.60 -18.28
N THR A 14 0.55 -2.94 -18.75
CA THR A 14 0.32 -3.85 -19.88
C THR A 14 -0.61 -3.19 -20.89
N ASP A 15 -0.46 -3.53 -22.15
CA ASP A 15 -1.14 -2.87 -23.27
C ASP A 15 -2.56 -3.40 -23.51
N LYS A 16 -2.88 -4.61 -22.99
CA LYS A 16 -4.16 -5.29 -23.24
C LYS A 16 -4.66 -6.03 -22.00
N PRO A 17 -5.99 -6.15 -21.83
CA PRO A 17 -6.56 -7.08 -20.86
C PRO A 17 -6.14 -8.53 -21.17
N PHE A 18 -6.03 -9.34 -20.13
CA PHE A 18 -5.74 -10.76 -20.24
C PHE A 18 -6.57 -11.55 -19.21
N ASP A 19 -6.71 -12.84 -19.45
CA ASP A 19 -7.34 -13.80 -18.54
C ASP A 19 -6.46 -15.05 -18.53
N ASP A 20 -5.80 -15.31 -17.40
CA ASP A 20 -4.79 -16.36 -17.26
C ASP A 20 -4.93 -17.02 -15.87
N PRO A 21 -5.03 -18.36 -15.80
CA PRO A 21 -5.26 -19.08 -14.55
C PRO A 21 -4.11 -18.98 -13.54
N GLY A 22 -2.92 -18.52 -13.95
CA GLY A 22 -1.79 -18.23 -13.08
C GLY A 22 -1.89 -16.89 -12.35
N TRP A 23 -2.96 -16.12 -12.56
CA TRP A 23 -3.11 -14.77 -12.02
C TRP A 23 -4.30 -14.63 -11.08
N LEU A 24 -4.13 -13.78 -10.07
CA LEU A 24 -5.21 -13.26 -9.24
C LEU A 24 -5.51 -11.83 -9.64
N PHE A 25 -6.80 -11.51 -9.78
CA PHE A 25 -7.27 -10.19 -10.17
C PHE A 25 -7.90 -9.48 -8.97
N GLU A 26 -7.42 -8.27 -8.68
CA GLU A 26 -7.97 -7.40 -7.64
C GLU A 26 -8.51 -6.11 -8.26
N THR A 27 -9.55 -5.53 -7.65
CA THR A 27 -10.08 -4.23 -8.09
C THR A 27 -9.03 -3.14 -7.91
N LYS A 28 -8.76 -2.39 -8.97
CA LYS A 28 -7.90 -1.21 -8.89
C LYS A 28 -8.66 -0.06 -8.21
N TRP A 29 -8.26 0.27 -6.99
CA TRP A 29 -8.74 1.44 -6.27
C TRP A 29 -7.90 2.67 -6.63
N ASP A 30 -8.56 3.83 -6.81
CA ASP A 30 -7.87 5.11 -6.90
C ASP A 30 -7.84 5.80 -5.55
N GLY A 31 -6.65 6.22 -5.11
CA GLY A 31 -6.45 6.73 -3.77
C GLY A 31 -4.98 6.81 -3.37
N PHE A 32 -4.74 7.04 -2.07
CA PHE A 32 -3.39 7.19 -1.54
C PHE A 32 -2.85 5.87 -1.01
N ARG A 33 -1.75 5.38 -1.58
CA ARG A 33 -1.12 4.13 -1.12
C ARG A 33 -0.37 4.34 0.18
N ALA A 34 -0.70 3.53 1.19
CA ALA A 34 -0.05 3.53 2.48
C ALA A 34 0.35 2.12 2.93
N VAL A 35 1.41 2.01 3.72
CA VAL A 35 1.79 0.83 4.49
C VAL A 35 1.33 1.06 5.93
N ALA A 36 0.50 0.16 6.44
CA ALA A 36 0.06 0.19 7.82
C ALA A 36 0.94 -0.71 8.68
N VAL A 37 1.42 -0.16 9.80
CA VAL A 37 2.09 -0.91 10.84
C VAL A 37 1.22 -0.85 12.09
N ALA A 38 0.65 -2.00 12.46
CA ALA A 38 -0.24 -2.13 13.59
C ALA A 38 0.44 -2.90 14.72
N ALA A 39 0.34 -2.35 15.93
CA ALA A 39 0.76 -2.95 17.18
C ALA A 39 -0.33 -2.73 18.25
N PRO A 40 -0.31 -3.46 19.37
CA PRO A 40 -1.28 -3.23 20.44
C PRO A 40 -1.31 -1.75 20.87
N GLY A 41 -2.49 -1.12 20.77
CA GLY A 41 -2.71 0.28 21.16
C GLY A 41 -2.15 1.34 20.21
N ARG A 42 -1.57 0.97 19.06
CA ARG A 42 -1.01 1.93 18.10
C ARG A 42 -1.06 1.43 16.66
N ALA A 43 -1.55 2.28 15.76
CA ALA A 43 -1.37 2.13 14.33
C ALA A 43 -0.49 3.28 13.80
N SER A 44 0.30 3.01 12.76
CA SER A 44 1.04 4.03 12.04
C SER A 44 0.93 3.77 10.54
N LEU A 45 0.80 4.84 9.76
CA LEU A 45 0.63 4.80 8.31
C LEU A 45 1.81 5.51 7.65
N TYR A 46 2.44 4.85 6.69
CA TYR A 46 3.56 5.38 5.92
C TYR A 46 3.17 5.49 4.44
N SER A 47 3.43 6.65 3.85
CA SER A 47 3.22 6.86 2.40
C SER A 47 4.16 6.03 1.54
N ARG A 48 3.95 6.06 0.21
CA ARG A 48 4.87 5.45 -0.78
C ARG A 48 6.33 5.86 -0.61
N ASN A 49 6.59 7.11 -0.21
CA ASN A 49 7.94 7.65 0.02
C ASN A 49 8.37 7.52 1.49
N LEU A 50 7.72 6.64 2.26
CA LEU A 50 7.96 6.34 3.67
C LEU A 50 7.69 7.50 4.66
N ASN A 51 7.13 8.62 4.22
CA ASN A 51 6.70 9.68 5.14
C ASN A 51 5.57 9.18 6.05
N ASP A 52 5.67 9.43 7.36
CA ASP A 52 4.59 9.19 8.31
C ASP A 52 3.39 10.11 8.02
N ILE A 53 2.25 9.50 7.73
CA ILE A 53 0.99 10.17 7.42
C ILE A 53 -0.10 9.85 8.45
N SER A 54 0.23 9.20 9.57
CA SER A 54 -0.74 8.76 10.59
C SER A 54 -1.60 9.92 11.10
N LYS A 55 -0.99 11.10 11.29
CA LYS A 55 -1.70 12.31 11.74
C LYS A 55 -2.70 12.85 10.73
N LYS A 56 -2.55 12.52 9.44
CA LYS A 56 -3.48 12.93 8.37
C LYS A 56 -4.72 12.03 8.32
N TYR A 57 -4.66 10.84 8.90
CA TYR A 57 -5.72 9.83 8.91
C TYR A 57 -5.94 9.32 10.34
N PRO A 58 -6.60 10.11 11.20
CA PRO A 58 -6.72 9.82 12.64
C PRO A 58 -7.81 8.79 12.98
N SER A 59 -8.66 8.43 12.01
CA SER A 59 -9.86 7.59 12.16
C SER A 59 -9.72 6.29 11.37
#